data_AF-A0A183FMZ5-F1
#
_entry.id   AF-A0A183FMZ5-F1
#
_cell.length_a   1.000
_cell.length_b   1.000
_cell.length_c   1.000
_cell.angle_alpha   90.00
_cell.angle_beta   90.00
_cell.angle_gamma   90.00
#
_symmetry.space_group_name_H-M   'P 1'
#
loop_
_entity.id
_entity.type
_entity.pdbx_description
1 polymer ?
#
loop_
_entity_poly.entity_id
_entity_poly.type
_entity_poly.pdbx_seq_one_letter_code
_entity_poly.pdbx_strand_id
1 'polypeptide(L)'
;MRLAPLALALLLHVTTPSNADRTPRATANLVTALPGVSFATNFQQFAGYLNASGDYGPLELFYWHIESQGDPVNDPVILYINGGPGCSSLSGLMEEIGPFRATVPGTETLTENVFSWNKVQSCPLGLVVY
;
A
#
# COMPACT_ATOMS: atom_id res chain seq x y z
N MET A 1 -31.43 -5.24 -54.40
CA MET A 1 -31.02 -4.70 -53.09
C MET A 1 -31.40 -5.70 -52.00
N ARG A 2 -30.42 -6.40 -51.42
CA ARG A 2 -30.59 -7.17 -50.18
C ARG A 2 -29.64 -6.56 -49.15
N LEU A 3 -30.20 -6.05 -48.06
CA LEU A 3 -29.45 -5.47 -46.93
C LEU A 3 -28.84 -6.60 -46.11
N ALA A 4 -27.53 -6.54 -45.85
CA ALA A 4 -26.86 -7.35 -44.84
C ALA A 4 -26.88 -6.59 -43.50
N PRO A 5 -27.12 -7.24 -42.34
CA PRO A 5 -27.05 -6.56 -41.06
C PRO A 5 -25.58 -6.44 -40.64
N LEU A 6 -25.13 -5.21 -40.38
CA LEU A 6 -23.87 -4.97 -39.68
C LEU A 6 -24.03 -5.45 -38.23
N ALA A 7 -23.35 -6.53 -37.88
CA ALA A 7 -23.12 -6.88 -36.48
C ALA A 7 -22.04 -5.94 -35.92
N LEU A 8 -22.46 -4.97 -35.10
CA LEU A 8 -21.55 -4.10 -34.36
C LEU A 8 -21.07 -4.87 -33.12
N ALA A 9 -19.90 -5.50 -33.21
CA ALA A 9 -19.25 -6.09 -32.04
C ALA A 9 -18.63 -4.97 -31.20
N LEU A 10 -19.25 -4.63 -30.08
CA LEU A 10 -18.70 -3.72 -29.09
C LEU A 10 -17.58 -4.46 -28.32
N LEU A 11 -16.33 -4.29 -28.75
CA LEU A 11 -15.18 -4.73 -27.97
C LEU A 11 -15.06 -3.86 -26.70
N LEU A 12 -15.60 -4.36 -25.58
CA LEU A 12 -15.20 -3.86 -24.27
C LEU A 12 -13.70 -4.16 -24.12
N HIS A 13 -12.89 -3.11 -24.22
CA HIS A 13 -11.50 -3.18 -23.79
C HIS A 13 -11.51 -3.21 -22.26
N VAL A 14 -11.45 -4.40 -21.67
CA VAL A 14 -11.14 -4.55 -20.25
C VAL A 14 -9.66 -4.20 -20.11
N THR A 15 -9.36 -2.94 -19.81
CA THR A 15 -8.01 -2.53 -19.45
C THR A 15 -7.72 -3.09 -18.06
N THR A 16 -6.97 -4.19 -17.99
CA THR A 16 -6.40 -4.63 -16.72
C THR A 16 -5.48 -3.52 -16.21
N PRO A 17 -5.66 -3.02 -14.97
CA PRO A 17 -4.72 -2.07 -14.41
C PRO A 17 -3.33 -2.71 -14.43
N SER A 18 -2.36 -2.00 -14.99
CA SER A 18 -0.96 -2.42 -14.91
C SER A 18 -0.25 -1.54 -13.89
N ASN A 19 0.87 -2.00 -13.36
CA ASN A 19 1.74 -1.18 -12.49
C ASN A 19 2.16 0.18 -13.12
N ALA A 20 1.92 0.39 -14.41
CA ALA A 20 2.17 1.64 -15.12
C ALA A 20 1.09 2.71 -14.92
N ASP A 21 -0.06 2.42 -14.31
CA ASP A 21 -1.18 3.38 -14.16
C ASP A 21 -1.13 4.19 -12.84
N ARG A 22 0.08 4.44 -12.33
CA ARG A 22 0.27 5.15 -11.07
C ARG A 22 0.12 6.65 -11.24
N THR A 23 -0.55 7.28 -10.30
CA THR A 23 -0.64 8.73 -10.27
C THR A 23 0.76 9.36 -10.06
N PRO A 24 0.98 10.60 -10.52
CA PRO A 24 2.23 11.31 -10.26
C PRO A 24 2.56 11.42 -8.75
N ARG A 25 1.53 11.59 -7.92
CA ARG A 25 1.67 11.63 -6.45
C ARG A 25 2.15 10.30 -5.89
N ALA A 26 1.56 9.18 -6.33
CA ALA A 26 2.01 7.86 -5.91
C ALA A 26 3.47 7.62 -6.32
N THR A 27 3.83 8.01 -7.54
CA THR A 27 5.22 7.89 -8.02
C THR A 27 6.21 8.70 -7.19
N ALA A 28 5.84 9.94 -6.81
CA ALA A 28 6.66 10.79 -5.95
C ALA A 28 6.83 10.25 -4.51
N ASN A 29 5.85 9.48 -4.03
CA ASN A 29 5.87 8.90 -2.69
C ASN A 29 6.54 7.52 -2.64
N LEU A 30 7.06 6.99 -3.76
CA LEU A 30 7.68 5.67 -3.83
C LEU A 30 8.95 5.62 -2.96
N VAL A 31 8.98 4.68 -2.00
CA VAL A 31 10.15 4.39 -1.19
C VAL A 31 11.04 3.41 -1.94
N THR A 32 12.10 3.93 -2.57
CA THR A 32 13.02 3.15 -3.42
C THR A 32 14.02 2.32 -2.62
N ALA A 33 14.40 2.78 -1.44
CA ALA A 33 15.27 2.06 -0.52
C ALA A 33 14.90 2.39 0.92
N LEU A 34 14.80 1.36 1.76
CA LEU A 34 14.65 1.50 3.20
C LEU A 34 15.95 1.00 3.86
N PRO A 35 16.71 1.86 4.55
CA PRO A 35 17.92 1.44 5.24
C PRO A 35 17.64 0.33 6.25
N GLY A 36 18.60 -0.58 6.42
CA GLY A 36 18.52 -1.61 7.44
C GLY A 36 17.80 -2.90 7.05
N VAL A 37 17.08 -2.93 5.93
CA VAL A 37 16.38 -4.12 5.45
C VAL A 37 17.38 -5.25 5.16
N SER A 38 17.30 -6.33 5.92
CA SER A 38 18.23 -7.46 5.85
C SER A 38 17.73 -8.63 5.00
N PHE A 39 16.67 -8.43 4.22
CA PHE A 39 16.00 -9.46 3.42
C PHE A 39 15.57 -8.91 2.05
N ALA A 40 15.33 -9.79 1.08
CA ALA A 40 14.85 -9.37 -0.23
C ALA A 40 13.36 -9.03 -0.18
N THR A 41 12.98 -7.83 -0.62
CA THR A 41 11.58 -7.42 -0.75
C THR A 41 11.07 -7.66 -2.18
N ASN A 42 9.85 -8.14 -2.33
CA ASN A 42 9.18 -8.34 -3.63
C ASN A 42 7.96 -7.43 -3.84
N PHE A 43 7.74 -6.49 -2.92
CA PHE A 43 6.60 -5.57 -2.91
C PHE A 43 7.11 -4.13 -2.95
N GLN A 44 6.24 -3.21 -3.37
CA GLN A 44 6.55 -1.79 -3.36
C GLN A 44 5.91 -1.11 -2.15
N GLN A 45 6.42 0.05 -1.81
CA GLN A 45 5.98 0.79 -0.65
C GLN A 45 6.03 2.28 -0.93
N PHE A 46 5.12 3.00 -0.30
CA PHE A 46 4.92 4.42 -0.50
C PHE A 46 4.73 5.10 0.83
N ALA A 47 5.41 6.22 1.03
CA ALA A 47 5.24 7.03 2.21
C ALA A 47 5.05 8.50 1.83
N GLY A 48 4.12 9.18 2.49
CA GLY A 48 3.79 10.56 2.19
C GLY A 48 2.70 11.11 3.10
N TYR A 49 2.02 12.16 2.64
CA TYR A 49 0.95 12.81 3.39
C TYR A 49 -0.37 12.79 2.62
N LEU A 50 -1.46 12.50 3.34
CA LEU A 50 -2.83 12.62 2.89
C LEU A 50 -3.44 13.91 3.45
N ASN A 51 -4.09 14.69 2.59
CA ASN A 51 -4.85 15.84 3.05
C ASN A 51 -6.17 15.38 3.66
N ALA A 52 -6.34 15.62 4.96
CA ALA A 52 -7.54 15.34 5.73
C ALA A 52 -8.14 16.63 6.32
N SER A 53 -7.84 17.77 5.71
CA SER A 53 -8.37 19.08 6.10
C SER A 53 -9.90 19.07 6.01
N GLY A 54 -10.55 19.72 6.96
CA GLY A 54 -12.00 19.84 7.01
C GLY A 54 -12.43 21.06 7.81
N ASP A 55 -13.61 21.00 8.41
CA ASP A 55 -14.19 22.11 9.18
C ASP A 55 -13.36 22.51 10.40
N TYR A 56 -12.48 21.61 10.87
CA TYR A 56 -11.60 21.82 12.00
C TYR A 56 -10.23 22.43 11.63
N GLY A 57 -10.02 22.76 10.35
CA GLY A 57 -8.80 23.40 9.85
C GLY A 57 -7.92 22.48 8.99
N PRO A 58 -6.72 22.96 8.62
CA PRO A 58 -5.78 22.19 7.82
C PRO A 58 -5.25 20.99 8.60
N LEU A 59 -5.29 19.81 7.99
CA LEU A 59 -4.78 18.56 8.55
C LEU A 59 -4.13 17.73 7.46
N GLU A 60 -2.90 17.29 7.71
CA GLU A 60 -2.17 16.35 6.86
C GLU A 60 -1.79 15.13 7.68
N LEU A 61 -2.21 13.96 7.21
CA LEU A 61 -1.96 12.70 7.87
C LEU A 61 -0.80 11.98 7.19
N PHE A 62 0.22 11.62 7.95
CA PHE A 62 1.30 10.80 7.43
C PHE A 62 0.76 9.41 7.11
N TYR A 63 1.20 8.85 5.98
CA TYR A 63 0.93 7.47 5.64
C TYR A 63 2.14 6.70 5.17
N TRP A 64 2.08 5.39 5.42
CA TRP A 64 2.95 4.39 4.82
C TRP A 64 2.11 3.24 4.29
N HIS A 65 2.06 3.10 2.97
CA HIS A 65 1.38 2.02 2.26
C HIS A 65 2.40 0.97 1.81
N ILE A 66 2.10 -0.29 2.08
CA ILE A 66 2.89 -1.45 1.65
C ILE A 66 1.99 -2.29 0.74
N GLU A 67 2.43 -2.50 -0.50
CA GLU A 67 1.69 -3.35 -1.45
C GLU A 67 1.71 -4.83 -1.02
N SER A 68 0.71 -5.59 -1.51
CA SER A 68 0.66 -7.03 -1.37
C SER A 68 1.90 -7.70 -1.97
N GLN A 69 2.38 -8.77 -1.33
CA GLN A 69 3.42 -9.67 -1.87
C GLN A 69 2.87 -10.64 -2.91
N GLY A 70 1.54 -10.72 -3.06
CA GLY A 70 0.81 -11.58 -4.00
C GLY A 70 0.47 -10.85 -5.31
N ASP A 71 -0.79 -10.44 -5.46
CA ASP A 71 -1.29 -9.73 -6.64
C ASP A 71 -1.73 -8.31 -6.24
N PRO A 72 -0.80 -7.33 -6.14
CA PRO A 72 -1.11 -6.00 -5.61
C PRO A 72 -2.11 -5.20 -6.46
N VAL A 73 -2.40 -5.63 -7.69
CA VAL A 73 -3.41 -5.00 -8.55
C VAL A 73 -4.82 -5.43 -8.17
N ASN A 74 -5.00 -6.70 -7.81
CA ASN A 74 -6.31 -7.30 -7.52
C ASN A 74 -6.55 -7.52 -6.03
N ASP A 75 -5.50 -7.53 -5.23
CA ASP A 75 -5.58 -7.70 -3.79
C ASP A 75 -6.22 -6.46 -3.12
N PRO A 76 -7.05 -6.66 -2.08
CA PRO A 76 -7.74 -5.56 -1.42
C PRO A 76 -6.80 -4.61 -0.67
N VAL A 77 -7.26 -3.36 -0.51
CA VAL A 77 -6.64 -2.36 0.38
C VAL A 77 -7.34 -2.41 1.74
N ILE A 78 -6.56 -2.40 2.83
CA ILE A 78 -7.05 -2.17 4.19
C ILE A 78 -6.59 -0.82 4.69
N LEU A 79 -7.21 -0.36 5.76
CA LEU A 79 -6.78 0.77 6.57
C LEU A 79 -6.49 0.22 7.97
N TYR A 80 -5.28 0.43 8.48
CA TYR A 80 -4.89 -0.01 9.83
C TYR A 80 -4.58 1.22 10.66
N ILE A 81 -5.29 1.36 11.78
CA ILE A 81 -5.16 2.48 12.68
C ILE A 81 -4.94 1.92 14.07
N ASN A 82 -3.86 2.33 14.72
CA ASN A 82 -3.67 2.02 16.12
C ASN A 82 -4.61 2.84 17.00
N GLY A 83 -5.03 2.23 18.10
CA GLY A 83 -5.91 2.85 19.08
C GLY A 83 -5.19 3.73 20.10
N GLY A 84 -5.90 4.04 21.19
CA GLY A 84 -5.50 5.07 22.15
C GLY A 84 -5.61 6.47 21.54
N PRO A 85 -5.61 7.54 22.32
CA PRO A 85 -5.46 8.87 21.76
C PRO A 85 -3.98 9.16 21.50
N GLY A 86 -3.61 9.36 20.24
CA GLY A 86 -2.29 9.90 19.83
C GLY A 86 -1.16 8.88 19.63
N CYS A 87 -1.41 7.58 19.78
CA CYS A 87 -0.42 6.56 19.44
C CYS A 87 -0.25 6.46 17.91
N SER A 88 0.98 6.20 17.45
CA SER A 88 1.27 6.08 16.03
C SER A 88 0.91 4.71 15.49
N SER A 89 0.23 4.66 14.34
CA SER A 89 -0.01 3.43 13.59
C SER A 89 1.30 2.79 13.07
N LEU A 90 2.42 3.54 13.06
CA LEU A 90 3.73 3.02 12.70
C LEU A 90 4.25 1.96 13.68
N SER A 91 3.86 2.01 14.97
CA SER A 91 4.22 0.96 15.92
C SER A 91 3.66 -0.39 15.46
N GLY A 92 2.38 -0.44 15.07
CA GLY A 92 1.75 -1.66 14.57
C GLY A 92 2.39 -2.17 13.27
N LEU A 93 2.85 -1.26 12.40
CA LEU A 93 3.61 -1.65 11.21
C LEU A 93 4.93 -2.35 11.58
N MET A 94 5.67 -1.88 12.58
CA MET A 94 7.00 -2.41 12.93
C MET A 94 6.96 -3.55 13.97
N GLU A 95 5.95 -3.55 14.83
CA GLU A 95 5.87 -4.38 16.04
C GLU A 95 4.72 -5.38 16.01
N GLU A 96 3.77 -5.26 15.09
CA GLU A 96 2.62 -6.17 15.02
C GLU A 96 2.52 -6.86 13.65
N ILE A 97 2.06 -6.15 12.62
CA ILE A 97 1.50 -6.75 11.40
C ILE A 97 2.30 -6.49 10.12
N GLY A 98 3.19 -5.48 10.11
CA GLY A 98 3.93 -5.11 8.91
C GLY A 98 5.10 -6.04 8.59
N PRO A 99 5.76 -5.84 7.44
CA PRO A 99 6.77 -6.77 6.92
C PRO A 99 8.14 -6.63 7.60
N PHE A 100 8.36 -5.56 8.35
CA PHE A 100 9.65 -5.23 8.96
C PHE A 100 9.58 -5.41 10.47
N ARG A 101 10.62 -6.01 11.06
CA ARG A 101 10.81 -6.13 12.52
C ARG A 101 12.04 -5.37 12.97
N ALA A 102 11.84 -4.38 13.82
CA ALA A 102 12.93 -3.80 14.60
C ALA A 102 13.34 -4.80 15.68
N THR A 103 14.41 -5.55 15.46
CA THR A 103 14.71 -6.76 16.25
C THR A 103 15.57 -6.46 17.47
N VAL A 104 16.46 -5.47 17.37
CA VAL A 104 17.40 -5.13 18.45
C VAL A 104 17.42 -3.61 18.65
N PRO A 105 17.05 -3.13 19.85
CA PRO A 105 17.17 -1.72 20.21
C PRO A 105 18.61 -1.22 19.98
N GLY A 106 18.76 -0.10 19.26
CA GLY A 106 20.07 0.48 18.96
C GLY A 106 20.80 -0.13 17.76
N THR A 107 20.20 -1.10 17.07
CA THR A 107 20.66 -1.53 15.74
C THR A 107 19.78 -0.92 14.65
N GLU A 108 20.38 -0.63 13.51
CA GLU A 108 19.66 -0.17 12.31
C GLU A 108 19.18 -1.35 11.45
N THR A 109 18.98 -2.54 12.02
CA THR A 109 18.64 -3.75 11.25
C THR A 109 17.14 -4.05 11.31
N LEU A 110 16.53 -4.23 10.15
CA LEU A 110 15.14 -4.64 9.96
C LEU A 110 15.09 -6.06 9.40
N THR A 111 14.53 -6.99 10.18
CA THR A 111 14.34 -8.38 9.75
C THR A 111 12.93 -8.62 9.21
N GLU A 112 12.73 -9.71 8.48
CA GLU A 112 11.45 -10.05 7.89
C GLU A 112 10.44 -10.53 8.94
N ASN A 113 9.23 -9.99 8.90
CA ASN A 113 8.08 -10.62 9.53
C ASN A 113 7.46 -11.66 8.59
N VAL A 114 7.78 -12.95 8.81
CA VAL A 114 7.25 -14.05 7.98
C VAL A 114 5.72 -14.21 8.07
N PHE A 115 5.08 -13.61 9.08
CA PHE A 115 3.63 -13.59 9.27
C PHE A 115 3.01 -12.23 8.93
N SER A 116 3.71 -11.39 8.15
CA SER A 116 3.17 -10.08 7.78
C SER A 116 1.87 -10.18 7.02
N TRP A 117 0.96 -9.25 7.29
CA TRP A 117 -0.34 -9.20 6.64
C TRP A 117 -0.22 -8.95 5.13
N ASN A 118 0.87 -8.34 4.61
CA ASN A 118 1.00 -8.17 3.14
C ASN A 118 1.28 -9.48 2.41
N LYS A 119 1.48 -10.61 3.11
CA LYS A 119 1.63 -11.93 2.50
C LYS A 119 0.30 -12.62 2.19
N VAL A 120 -0.82 -12.19 2.77
CA VAL A 120 -2.05 -12.97 2.77
C VAL A 120 -3.01 -12.48 1.67
N GLN A 121 -3.27 -13.34 0.67
CA GLN A 121 -4.29 -13.20 -0.39
C GLN A 121 -5.75 -12.99 0.11
N SER A 122 -5.97 -12.81 1.41
CA SER A 122 -7.31 -12.68 2.01
C SER A 122 -7.34 -11.89 3.32
N CYS A 123 -6.24 -11.26 3.74
CA CYS A 123 -6.24 -10.39 4.92
C CYS A 123 -5.51 -9.07 4.56
N PRO A 124 -6.22 -8.12 3.95
CA PRO A 124 -5.64 -6.96 3.24
C PRO A 124 -4.82 -5.98 4.09
N LEU A 125 -4.08 -5.04 3.48
CA LEU A 125 -3.21 -4.09 4.23
C LEU A 125 -3.54 -2.59 4.15
N GLY A 126 -3.37 -2.02 5.35
CA GLY A 126 -3.49 -0.68 5.88
C GLY A 126 -2.81 0.45 5.13
N LEU A 127 -3.58 1.46 4.77
CA LEU A 127 -3.20 2.84 5.00
C LEU A 127 -2.87 2.98 6.51
N VAL A 128 -1.60 3.19 6.85
CA VAL A 128 -1.18 3.58 8.20
C VAL A 128 -1.44 5.08 8.30
N VAL A 129 -2.24 5.55 9.26
CA VAL A 129 -2.57 6.97 9.40
C VAL A 129 -2.01 7.50 10.72
N TYR A 130 -1.31 8.64 10.67
CA TYR A 130 -1.01 9.50 11.82
C TYR A 130 -1.44 10.93 11.53
#